data_AF-A0AA95RZL8-F1
#
_entry.id   AF-A0AA95RZL8-F1
#
_cell.length_a   1.000
_cell.length_b   1.000
_cell.length_c   1.000
_cell.angle_alpha   90.00
_cell.angle_beta   90.00
_cell.angle_gamma   90.00
#
_symmetry.space_group_name_H-M   'P 1'
#
loop_
_entity.id
_entity.type
_entity.pdbx_description
1 polymer ?
#
loop_
_entity_poly.entity_id
_entity_poly.type
_entity_poly.pdbx_seq_one_letter_code
_entity_poly.pdbx_strand_id
1 'polypeptide(L)'
;MEKEKVQPHCMVCYEPFKRTDKIYTDTMFTQIQHAKCFIYSPEFIKDKGTYEEIVKKYLQYKKSFLVSDIPIKDLLVVSLIRKEK
;
A
#
# COMPACT_ATOMS: atom_id res chain seq x y z
N MET A 1 22.71 3.09 -7.55
CA MET A 1 21.80 3.40 -6.43
C MET A 1 20.48 2.71 -6.72
N GLU A 2 20.29 1.51 -6.20
CA GLU A 2 18.98 0.87 -6.23
C GLU A 2 18.05 1.70 -5.34
N LYS A 3 17.02 2.31 -5.93
CA LYS A 3 15.98 2.99 -5.14
C LYS A 3 15.30 1.92 -4.31
N GLU A 4 15.50 1.94 -3.00
CA GLU A 4 14.74 1.11 -2.06
C GLU A 4 13.26 1.29 -2.37
N LYS A 5 12.62 0.20 -2.81
CA LYS A 5 11.24 0.23 -3.26
C LYS A 5 10.34 0.29 -2.03
N VAL A 6 9.75 1.46 -1.78
CA VAL A 6 8.81 1.68 -0.67
C VAL A 6 7.64 0.70 -0.78
N GLN A 7 7.39 -0.07 0.28
CA GLN A 7 6.25 -0.97 0.35
C GLN A 7 4.94 -0.16 0.33
N PRO A 8 3.95 -0.56 -0.48
CA PRO A 8 2.62 0.03 -0.46
C PRO A 8 2.00 -0.07 0.93
N HIS A 9 1.48 1.03 1.43
CA HIS A 9 0.85 1.11 2.75
C HIS A 9 -0.45 1.90 2.66
N CYS A 10 -1.35 1.64 3.60
CA CYS A 10 -2.59 2.40 3.69
C CYS A 10 -2.29 3.80 4.21
N MET A 11 -2.85 4.81 3.56
CA MET A 11 -2.56 6.21 3.90
C MET A 11 -3.29 6.70 5.17
N VAL A 12 -4.18 5.86 5.71
CA VAL A 12 -4.98 6.15 6.91
C VAL A 12 -4.34 5.54 8.15
N CYS A 13 -3.96 4.26 8.09
CA CYS A 13 -3.37 3.56 9.24
C CYS A 13 -1.85 3.37 9.14
N TYR A 14 -1.25 3.75 8.00
CA TYR A 14 0.19 3.61 7.71
C TYR A 14 0.73 2.18 7.72
N GLU A 15 -0.12 1.17 7.90
CA GLU A 15 0.27 -0.23 7.81
C GLU A 15 0.49 -0.67 6.36
N PRO A 16 1.52 -1.50 6.08
CA PRO A 16 1.76 -2.04 4.76
C PRO A 16 0.59 -2.95 4.31
N PHE A 17 0.28 -2.91 3.01
CA PHE A 17 -0.72 -3.80 2.43
C PHE A 17 -0.19 -5.23 2.32
N LYS A 18 -0.99 -6.19 2.78
CA LYS A 18 -0.80 -7.62 2.52
C LYS A 18 -1.64 -8.04 1.33
N ARG A 19 -1.21 -9.07 0.59
CA ARG A 19 -1.92 -9.59 -0.60
C ARG A 19 -3.40 -9.89 -0.33
N THR A 20 -3.70 -10.44 0.85
CA THR A 20 -5.03 -10.86 1.28
C THR A 20 -5.83 -9.76 1.98
N ASP A 21 -5.25 -8.56 2.18
CA ASP A 21 -5.96 -7.47 2.80
C ASP A 21 -7.16 -7.05 1.94
N LYS A 22 -8.32 -6.94 2.57
CA LYS A 22 -9.49 -6.34 1.94
C LYS A 22 -9.27 -4.83 1.82
N ILE A 23 -9.33 -4.33 0.60
CA ILE A 23 -9.10 -2.92 0.29
C ILE A 23 -10.23 -2.35 -0.56
N TYR A 24 -10.40 -1.04 -0.46
CA TYR A 24 -11.26 -0.24 -1.31
C TYR A 24 -10.43 0.76 -2.08
N THR A 25 -10.81 0.99 -3.34
CA THR A 25 -10.33 2.11 -4.14
C THR A 25 -11.41 3.19 -4.17
N ASP A 26 -11.02 4.45 -4.08
CA ASP A 26 -11.97 5.56 -4.11
C ASP A 26 -12.06 6.21 -5.50
N THR A 27 -13.18 6.88 -5.77
CA THR A 27 -13.43 7.61 -7.02
C THR A 27 -12.81 9.01 -7.06
N MET A 28 -12.43 9.58 -5.91
CA MET A 28 -12.08 11.00 -5.75
C MET A 28 -10.59 11.27 -6.00
N PHE A 29 -9.73 10.53 -5.33
CA PHE A 29 -8.27 10.65 -5.30
C PHE A 29 -7.58 9.40 -5.85
N THR A 30 -8.33 8.36 -6.23
CA THR A 30 -7.80 7.09 -6.75
C THR A 30 -6.80 6.42 -5.80
N GLN A 31 -7.00 6.58 -4.50
CA GLN A 31 -6.17 5.99 -3.46
C GLN A 31 -6.66 4.59 -3.12
N ILE A 32 -5.75 3.80 -2.55
CA ILE A 32 -6.07 2.49 -1.96
C ILE A 32 -6.10 2.66 -0.45
N GLN A 33 -7.15 2.12 0.18
CA GLN A 33 -7.28 2.09 1.63
C GLN A 33 -7.73 0.69 2.07
N HIS A 34 -7.36 0.26 3.29
CA HIS A 34 -8.00 -0.93 3.87
C HIS A 34 -9.50 -0.70 3.95
N ALA A 35 -10.30 -1.75 3.75
CA ALA A 35 -11.75 -1.69 3.86
C ALA A 35 -12.22 -1.12 5.22
N LYS A 36 -11.50 -1.46 6.30
CA LYS A 36 -11.75 -0.94 7.66
C LYS A 36 -11.31 0.52 7.87
N CYS A 37 -10.45 1.04 7.01
CA CYS A 37 -9.89 2.38 7.10
C CYS A 37 -10.60 3.38 6.18
N PHE A 38 -11.58 2.92 5.39
CA PHE A 38 -12.31 3.76 4.46
C PHE A 38 -13.29 4.65 5.24
N ILE A 39 -13.01 5.95 5.28
CA ILE A 39 -13.80 6.94 6.04
C ILE A 39 -14.90 7.62 5.22
N TYR A 40 -14.89 7.44 3.89
CA TYR A 40 -15.85 8.07 3.00
C TYR A 40 -17.16 7.27 2.92
N SER A 41 -18.21 7.92 2.41
CA SER A 41 -19.48 7.24 2.14
C SER A 41 -19.28 6.09 1.14
N PRO A 42 -19.98 4.94 1.29
CA PRO A 42 -19.82 3.78 0.41
C PRO A 42 -20.05 4.07 -1.08
N GLU A 43 -20.79 5.11 -1.41
CA GLU A 43 -21.02 5.57 -2.79
C GLU A 43 -19.74 6.02 -3.52
N PHE A 44 -18.70 6.39 -2.75
CA PHE A 44 -17.39 6.78 -3.29
C PHE A 44 -16.46 5.59 -3.49
N ILE A 45 -16.90 4.35 -3.18
CA ILE A 45 -16.12 3.14 -3.45
C ILE A 45 -16.18 2.86 -4.95
N LYS A 46 -15.04 3.01 -5.62
CA LYS A 46 -14.88 2.70 -7.04
C LYS A 46 -14.79 1.19 -7.29
N ASP A 47 -14.01 0.51 -6.45
CA ASP A 47 -13.79 -0.93 -6.55
C ASP A 47 -13.39 -1.51 -5.19
N LYS A 48 -13.65 -2.81 -5.00
CA LYS A 48 -13.34 -3.54 -3.77
C LYS A 48 -12.83 -4.93 -4.09
N GLY A 49 -11.88 -5.39 -3.28
CA GLY A 49 -11.30 -6.72 -3.42
C GLY A 49 -10.16 -6.92 -2.46
N THR A 50 -9.42 -8.01 -2.65
CA THR A 50 -8.11 -8.16 -2.03
C THR A 50 -7.09 -7.23 -2.68
N TYR A 51 -6.04 -6.88 -1.94
CA TYR A 51 -4.96 -6.06 -2.47
C TYR A 51 -4.36 -6.65 -3.75
N GLU A 52 -4.16 -7.98 -3.79
CA GLU A 52 -3.65 -8.67 -4.96
C GLU A 52 -4.55 -8.55 -6.19
N GLU A 53 -5.88 -8.71 -6.02
CA GLU A 53 -6.84 -8.59 -7.12
C GLU A 53 -6.85 -7.18 -7.73
N ILE A 54 -6.93 -6.16 -6.88
CA ILE A 54 -6.96 -4.76 -7.31
C ILE A 54 -5.66 -4.38 -8.00
N VAL A 55 -4.50 -4.79 -7.47
CA VAL A 55 -3.22 -4.52 -8.13
C VAL A 55 -3.10 -5.20 -9.49
N LYS A 56 -3.60 -6.43 -9.63
CA LYS A 56 -3.63 -7.13 -10.93
C LYS A 56 -4.52 -6.41 -11.93
N LYS A 57 -5.65 -5.86 -11.47
CA LYS A 57 -6.62 -5.12 -12.28
C LYS A 57 -6.13 -3.74 -12.71
N TYR A 58 -5.40 -3.04 -11.83
CA TYR A 58 -4.95 -1.66 -12.06
C TYR A 58 -3.42 -1.57 -12.06
N LEU A 59 -2.86 -1.48 -13.28
CA LEU A 59 -1.41 -1.38 -13.54
C LEU A 59 -0.71 -0.25 -12.76
N GLN A 60 -1.42 0.83 -12.45
CA GLN A 60 -0.91 1.96 -11.66
C GLN A 60 -0.45 1.54 -10.25
N TYR A 61 -1.08 0.52 -9.65
CA TYR A 61 -0.70 0.00 -8.34
C TYR A 61 0.30 -1.16 -8.42
N LYS A 62 0.46 -1.77 -9.61
CA LYS A 62 1.36 -2.90 -9.87
C LYS A 62 2.84 -2.55 -9.74
N LYS A 63 3.23 -1.31 -10.06
CA LYS A 63 4.63 -0.87 -9.93
C LYS A 63 5.17 -0.97 -8.49
N SER A 64 4.28 -0.88 -7.50
CA SER A 64 4.66 -0.89 -6.09
C SER A 64 4.50 -2.27 -5.42
N PHE A 65 3.89 -3.25 -6.10
CA PHE A 65 3.56 -4.58 -5.56
C PHE A 65 4.74 -5.57 -5.51
N LEU A 66 5.83 -5.29 -6.24
CA LEU A 66 6.95 -6.22 -6.44
C LEU A 66 7.94 -6.32 -5.26
N VAL A 67 7.51 -6.15 -4.01
CA VAL A 67 8.46 -6.11 -2.88
C VAL A 67 7.93 -6.83 -1.64
N SER A 68 8.46 -8.05 -1.49
CA SER A 68 8.70 -8.79 -0.26
C SER A 68 7.51 -9.33 0.53
N ASP A 69 7.43 -10.66 0.63
CA ASP A 69 6.63 -11.40 1.63
C ASP A 69 7.17 -11.19 3.08
N ILE A 70 8.24 -10.41 3.24
CA ILE A 70 8.79 -9.93 4.52
C ILE A 70 8.55 -8.40 4.59
N PRO A 71 7.58 -7.91 5.39
CA PRO A 71 7.32 -6.48 5.52
C PRO A 71 8.52 -5.80 6.21
N ILE A 72 9.16 -4.83 5.55
CA ILE A 72 10.16 -3.97 6.21
C ILE A 72 9.37 -3.00 7.08
N LYS A 73 9.31 -3.30 8.38
CA LYS A 73 8.53 -2.52 9.35
C LYS A 73 9.23 -1.28 9.91
N ASP A 74 10.51 -1.05 9.60
CA ASP A 74 11.27 -0.04 10.33
C ASP A 74 11.83 1.08 9.46
N LEU A 75 11.18 2.23 9.54
CA LEU A 75 11.76 3.53 9.15
C LEU A 75 13.07 3.83 9.94
N LEU A 76 13.28 3.20 11.10
CA LEU A 76 14.46 3.43 11.96
C LEU A 76 15.74 2.75 11.42
N VAL A 77 15.64 1.65 10.67
CA VAL A 77 16.81 0.96 10.10
C VAL A 77 17.54 1.86 9.09
N VAL A 78 16.80 2.68 8.33
CA VAL A 78 17.37 3.65 7.38
C VAL A 78 18.22 4.71 8.09
N SER A 79 17.88 5.08 9.32
CA SER A 79 18.64 6.08 10.09
C SER A 79 19.95 5.53 10.66
N LEU A 80 19.99 4.23 11.00
CA LEU A 80 21.19 3.55 11.50
C LEU A 80 22.20 3.28 10.38
N ILE A 81 21.75 2.88 9.19
CA ILE A 81 22.63 2.63 8.03
C ILE A 81 23.29 3.92 7.52
N ARG A 82 22.67 5.09 7.70
CA ARG A 82 23.24 6.38 7.29
C ARG A 82 24.38 6.89 8.17
N LYS A 83 24.58 6.33 9.37
CA LYS A 83 25.65 6.76 10.29
C LYS A 83 26.98 6.03 10.07
N GLU A 84 26.99 4.94 9.31
CA GLU A 84 28.21 4.16 9.04
C GLU A 84 28.85 4.50 7.68
N LYS A 85 28.58 5.69 7.14
CA LYS A 85 29.19 6.18 5.89
C LYS A 85 29.95 7.47 6.08
#